data_AF-A0A1G5AML4-F1
#
_entry.id   AF-A0A1G5AML4-F1
#
_cell.length_a   1.000
_cell.length_b   1.000
_cell.length_c   1.000
_cell.angle_alpha   90.00
_cell.angle_beta   90.00
_cell.angle_gamma   90.00
#
_symmetry.space_group_name_H-M   'P 1'
#
loop_
_entity.id
_entity.type
_entity.pdbx_description
1 polymer ?
#
loop_
_entity_poly.entity_id
_entity_poly.type
_entity_poly.pdbx_seq_one_letter_code
_entity_poly.pdbx_strand_id
1 'polypeptide(L)'
;MKAVGWVSIAAVCSLTAAVIANKDELRTAGAVSADTAESVNVSLPCSLTLYPEEAAGETSEDRSPCTIKYGRGYLTAGSADATETNVIPDDSEVQQILDEQAALYWQNPGELVMADVNESVNVRAESNEESERVGKLYKDCGAYIIEYTDSWTKVQSGDVCGWVKNDYLLFGDDAKALYDDVVTLRATVTGQTLRVRETPSVDAPCLGMVADGDVFEALYEEDGWVAIDFEGADGFISGEYVSTEYFIDYGETMAAIEAREKAEKEAAEKAAAKAAASKAAAAAKEAGRHQQYGAYAAEAADVTLLGALIQCEAGNQSYEGQVAVGAVVMNRVRSAAYPSTIYGVIYASGQFTPAGSGKVDRTIAAGVKPQCLQAAQAALDGYSNVGSATHFRRSGNHDGIVIGAHVFW
;
A
#
# COMPACT_ATOMS: atom_id res chain seq x y z
N MET A 1 8.51 -54.70 26.11
CA MET A 1 7.93 -53.37 25.82
C MET A 1 8.75 -52.34 26.57
N LYS A 2 9.73 -51.72 25.91
CA LYS A 2 10.51 -50.59 26.45
C LYS A 2 10.19 -49.38 25.57
N ALA A 3 9.84 -48.27 26.22
CA ALA A 3 9.50 -47.01 25.58
C ALA A 3 10.74 -46.41 24.90
N VAL A 4 10.61 -46.05 23.63
CA VAL A 4 11.58 -45.23 22.91
C VAL A 4 11.03 -43.82 22.91
N GLY A 5 11.62 -42.96 23.73
CA GLY A 5 11.27 -41.54 23.81
C GLY A 5 11.76 -40.82 22.56
N TRP A 6 10.87 -40.10 21.90
CA TRP A 6 11.19 -39.24 20.76
C TRP A 6 11.88 -37.98 21.29
N VAL A 7 13.18 -37.82 20.99
CA VAL A 7 13.90 -36.56 21.19
C VAL A 7 13.66 -35.70 19.94
N SER A 8 13.11 -34.50 20.09
CA SER A 8 12.85 -33.59 18.97
C SER A 8 14.13 -33.17 18.24
N ILE A 9 14.10 -33.28 16.91
CA ILE A 9 15.22 -33.10 15.97
C ILE A 9 15.85 -31.68 16.02
N ALA A 10 15.10 -30.64 16.38
CA ALA A 10 15.61 -29.27 16.52
C ALA A 10 16.65 -29.10 17.65
N ALA A 11 16.60 -29.94 18.70
CA ALA A 11 17.58 -29.91 19.78
C ALA A 11 18.92 -30.55 19.40
N VAL A 12 18.93 -31.41 18.38
CA VAL A 12 20.14 -32.11 17.92
C VAL A 12 20.97 -31.21 17.01
N CYS A 13 20.35 -30.46 16.08
CA CYS A 13 21.07 -29.54 15.17
C CYS A 13 21.79 -28.38 15.89
N SER A 14 21.19 -27.82 16.95
CA SER A 14 21.80 -26.70 17.68
C SER A 14 22.93 -27.14 18.62
N LEU A 15 22.92 -28.40 19.10
CA LEU A 15 24.00 -28.94 19.92
C LEU A 15 25.21 -29.40 19.08
N THR A 16 25.00 -29.95 17.88
CA THR A 16 26.11 -30.44 17.04
C THR A 16 26.90 -29.32 16.36
N ALA A 17 26.26 -28.22 15.93
CA ALA A 17 26.96 -27.07 15.37
C ALA A 17 27.92 -26.41 16.39
N ALA A 18 27.53 -26.36 17.67
CA ALA A 18 28.37 -25.84 18.76
C ALA A 18 29.54 -26.77 19.12
N VAL A 19 29.40 -28.08 18.88
CA VAL A 19 30.46 -29.08 19.10
C VAL A 19 31.49 -29.08 17.95
N ILE A 20 31.05 -28.85 16.71
CA ILE A 20 31.94 -28.80 15.53
C ILE A 20 32.79 -27.52 15.55
N ALA A 21 32.22 -26.36 15.88
CA ALA A 21 32.95 -25.09 15.97
C ALA A 21 34.06 -25.09 17.05
N ASN A 22 33.89 -25.84 18.15
CA ASN A 22 34.89 -25.96 19.22
C ASN A 22 35.99 -27.00 18.94
N LYS A 23 35.82 -27.90 17.97
CA LYS A 23 36.78 -28.97 17.66
C LYS A 23 37.97 -28.44 16.84
N ASP A 24 37.75 -27.41 16.01
CA ASP A 24 38.80 -26.76 15.22
C ASP A 24 39.69 -25.81 16.04
N GLU A 25 39.15 -25.14 17.08
CA GLU A 25 39.95 -24.31 18.00
C GLU A 25 40.84 -25.13 18.94
N LEU A 26 40.48 -26.39 19.24
CA LEU A 26 41.29 -27.29 20.06
C LEU A 26 42.44 -27.96 19.30
N ARG A 27 42.47 -27.88 17.96
CA ARG A 27 43.50 -28.54 17.12
C ARG A 27 44.79 -27.72 16.95
N THR A 28 44.76 -26.42 17.26
CA THR A 28 45.94 -25.52 17.21
C THR A 28 46.68 -25.38 18.55
N ALA A 29 46.14 -25.94 19.65
CA ALA A 29 46.82 -25.98 20.94
C ALA A 29 47.50 -27.34 21.16
N GLY A 30 48.81 -27.40 20.91
CA GLY A 30 49.62 -28.58 21.22
C GLY A 30 49.59 -28.94 22.71
N ALA A 31 49.39 -30.23 22.98
CA ALA A 31 49.73 -31.00 24.19
C ALA A 31 49.65 -30.27 25.55
N VAL A 32 48.57 -30.47 26.31
CA VAL A 32 48.57 -30.33 27.78
C VAL A 32 47.68 -31.41 28.42
N SER A 33 48.19 -32.00 29.50
CA SER A 33 47.58 -33.07 30.29
C SER A 33 46.29 -32.68 30.99
N ALA A 34 45.44 -33.68 31.21
CA ALA A 34 44.23 -33.62 32.03
C ALA A 34 44.49 -33.06 33.44
N ASP A 35 43.92 -31.90 33.74
CA ASP A 35 43.15 -31.64 34.96
C ASP A 35 42.50 -30.25 34.88
N THR A 36 41.40 -30.07 35.63
CA THR A 36 40.68 -28.81 35.89
C THR A 36 39.86 -28.18 34.75
N ALA A 37 38.53 -28.25 34.92
CA ALA A 37 37.54 -27.48 34.19
C ALA A 37 37.50 -26.04 34.73
N GLU A 38 37.99 -25.08 33.96
CA GLU A 38 37.66 -23.67 34.13
C GLU A 38 36.68 -23.23 33.03
N SER A 39 35.67 -22.47 33.45
CA SER A 39 34.60 -21.93 32.62
C SER A 39 35.13 -21.04 31.49
N VAL A 40 34.96 -21.46 30.24
CA VAL A 40 35.18 -20.60 29.07
C VAL A 40 33.91 -19.77 28.84
N ASN A 41 34.06 -18.46 28.99
CA ASN A 41 33.02 -17.46 28.75
C ASN A 41 33.20 -16.95 27.31
N VAL A 42 32.29 -17.28 26.40
CA VAL A 42 32.37 -16.85 24.99
C VAL A 42 31.56 -15.55 24.80
N SER A 43 32.28 -14.47 24.48
CA SER A 43 31.74 -13.17 24.11
C SER A 43 31.36 -13.15 22.62
N LEU A 44 30.08 -12.98 22.32
CA LEU A 44 29.55 -12.77 20.96
C LEU A 44 29.75 -11.29 20.53
N PRO A 45 30.28 -10.99 19.33
CA PRO A 45 30.20 -9.64 18.77
C PRO A 45 28.87 -9.42 18.02
N CYS A 46 28.35 -8.19 18.16
CA CYS A 46 27.27 -7.54 17.41
C CYS A 46 25.79 -7.80 17.84
N SER A 47 25.44 -7.07 18.90
CA SER A 47 24.23 -6.24 19.11
C SER A 47 22.84 -6.80 18.75
N LEU A 48 22.20 -7.44 19.73
CA LEU A 48 20.76 -7.33 19.94
C LEU A 48 20.54 -6.58 21.27
N THR A 49 20.02 -5.37 21.20
CA THR A 49 19.77 -4.52 22.38
C THR A 49 18.58 -5.07 23.17
N LEU A 50 18.81 -5.53 24.40
CA LEU A 50 17.78 -5.97 25.34
C LEU A 50 17.41 -4.82 26.28
N TYR A 51 16.11 -4.50 26.39
CA TYR A 51 15.57 -3.71 27.49
C TYR A 51 15.20 -4.65 28.66
N PRO A 52 15.47 -4.29 29.93
CA PRO A 52 15.08 -5.11 31.08
C PRO A 52 13.63 -4.82 31.49
N GLU A 53 12.84 -5.87 31.73
CA GLU A 53 11.51 -5.77 32.35
C GLU A 53 11.56 -6.35 33.77
N GLU A 54 11.39 -5.48 34.76
CA GLU A 54 11.17 -5.84 36.16
C GLU A 54 9.68 -6.13 36.42
N ALA A 55 9.44 -7.35 36.91
CA ALA A 55 8.47 -7.77 37.94
C ALA A 55 7.07 -7.11 38.08
N ALA A 56 6.07 -7.99 37.94
CA ALA A 56 4.89 -8.21 38.79
C ALA A 56 3.55 -7.51 38.45
N GLY A 57 2.51 -8.34 38.28
CA GLY A 57 1.10 -7.94 38.36
C GLY A 57 0.17 -8.87 37.58
N GLU A 58 -0.73 -9.56 38.27
CA GLU A 58 -1.58 -10.64 37.75
C GLU A 58 -2.74 -10.20 36.83
N THR A 59 -3.21 -11.17 36.04
CA THR A 59 -4.61 -11.48 35.62
C THR A 59 -5.02 -11.33 34.13
N SER A 60 -5.67 -12.42 33.69
CA SER A 60 -6.60 -12.63 32.56
C SER A 60 -6.11 -12.64 31.11
N GLU A 61 -6.06 -13.87 30.58
CA GLU A 61 -6.49 -14.35 29.25
C GLU A 61 -6.27 -13.43 28.04
N ASP A 62 -5.18 -13.68 27.29
CA ASP A 62 -4.98 -13.15 25.95
C ASP A 62 -4.63 -14.30 24.97
N ARG A 63 -5.27 -14.27 23.80
CA ARG A 63 -5.13 -15.23 22.69
C ARG A 63 -4.25 -14.60 21.62
N SER A 64 -3.09 -15.21 21.31
CA SER A 64 -2.32 -15.23 20.03
C SER A 64 -0.80 -15.30 20.27
N PRO A 65 0.02 -15.64 19.26
CA PRO A 65 0.03 -16.82 18.40
C PRO A 65 1.09 -17.83 18.89
N CYS A 66 1.18 -19.00 18.24
CA CYS A 66 2.09 -20.12 18.55
C CYS A 66 3.50 -19.70 19.01
N THR A 67 3.67 -19.56 20.33
CA THR A 67 4.98 -19.44 20.98
C THR A 67 5.29 -20.79 21.59
N ILE A 68 6.26 -21.50 21.02
CA ILE A 68 6.79 -22.73 21.61
C ILE A 68 7.50 -22.34 22.92
N LYS A 69 6.86 -22.57 24.06
CA LYS A 69 7.50 -22.45 25.38
C LYS A 69 8.44 -23.63 25.59
N TYR A 70 9.75 -23.40 25.51
CA TYR A 70 10.74 -24.37 25.99
C TYR A 70 10.76 -24.40 27.51
N GLY A 71 10.25 -25.48 28.11
CA GLY A 71 10.40 -25.77 29.52
C GLY A 71 11.84 -26.16 29.85
N ARG A 72 12.45 -25.47 30.82
CA ARG A 72 13.78 -25.75 31.37
C ARG A 72 13.74 -27.05 32.19
N GLY A 73 14.18 -28.16 31.60
CA GLY A 73 14.46 -29.41 32.32
C GLY A 73 15.93 -29.47 32.75
N TYR A 74 16.19 -29.47 34.05
CA TYR A 74 17.50 -29.81 34.59
C TYR A 74 17.63 -31.33 34.68
N LEU A 75 18.64 -31.91 34.03
CA LEU A 75 19.08 -33.28 34.29
C LEU A 75 20.31 -33.23 35.19
N THR A 76 20.12 -33.60 36.46
CA THR A 76 21.21 -33.96 37.37
C THR A 76 21.73 -35.35 36.98
N ALA A 77 23.03 -35.44 36.70
CA ALA A 77 23.72 -36.69 36.43
C ALA A 77 23.71 -37.59 37.68
N GLY A 78 23.26 -38.84 37.50
CA GLY A 78 23.34 -39.91 38.49
C GLY A 78 23.77 -41.21 37.80
N SER A 79 24.84 -41.80 38.33
CA SER A 79 25.76 -42.79 37.76
C SER A 79 25.26 -44.18 37.34
N ALA A 80 26.08 -44.80 36.48
CA ALA A 80 26.30 -46.24 36.22
C ALA A 80 25.29 -46.90 35.25
N ASP A 81 25.69 -47.69 34.26
CA ASP A 81 26.80 -48.63 34.15
C ASP A 81 27.25 -48.74 32.68
N ALA A 82 28.53 -48.94 32.42
CA ALA A 82 29.14 -48.85 31.10
C ALA A 82 29.26 -50.24 30.46
N THR A 83 28.42 -50.52 29.45
CA THR A 83 28.76 -51.46 28.36
C THR A 83 27.98 -51.10 27.09
N GLU A 84 28.33 -49.99 26.45
CA GLU A 84 28.13 -49.82 25.01
C GLU A 84 29.36 -49.07 24.51
N THR A 85 30.12 -49.71 23.62
CA THR A 85 31.23 -49.09 22.92
C THR A 85 30.68 -47.91 22.13
N ASN A 86 30.84 -46.70 22.65
CA ASN A 86 30.62 -45.46 21.93
C ASN A 86 31.68 -45.35 20.83
N VAL A 87 31.37 -45.90 19.66
CA VAL A 87 32.07 -45.60 18.43
C VAL A 87 31.64 -44.19 18.05
N ILE A 88 32.55 -43.23 18.20
CA ILE A 88 32.38 -41.89 17.66
C ILE A 88 32.52 -42.04 16.14
N PRO A 89 31.47 -41.79 15.34
CA PRO A 89 31.54 -41.92 13.88
C PRO A 89 32.63 -40.98 13.35
N ASP A 90 33.40 -41.45 12.37
CA ASP A 90 34.46 -40.61 11.79
C ASP A 90 33.87 -39.44 10.99
N ASP A 91 34.66 -38.39 10.75
CA ASP A 91 34.16 -37.18 10.09
C ASP A 91 33.60 -37.47 8.67
N SER A 92 34.00 -38.57 8.02
CA SER A 92 33.45 -39.02 6.72
C SER A 92 32.15 -39.82 6.87
N GLU A 93 31.98 -40.58 7.95
CA GLU A 93 30.72 -41.25 8.30
C GLU A 93 29.67 -40.23 8.72
N VAL A 94 30.06 -39.18 9.45
CA VAL A 94 29.19 -38.04 9.78
C VAL A 94 28.83 -37.27 8.51
N GLN A 95 29.79 -37.00 7.61
CA GLN A 95 29.51 -36.33 6.35
C GLN A 95 28.65 -37.19 5.42
N GLN A 96 28.84 -38.51 5.37
CA GLN A 96 27.98 -39.42 4.62
C GLN A 96 26.57 -39.48 5.20
N ILE A 97 26.40 -39.49 6.53
CA ILE A 97 25.07 -39.42 7.15
C ILE A 97 24.42 -38.06 6.87
N LEU A 98 25.18 -36.97 6.89
CA LEU A 98 24.68 -35.64 6.55
C LEU A 98 24.36 -35.50 5.06
N ASP A 99 25.16 -36.09 4.17
CA ASP A 99 24.95 -36.07 2.72
C ASP A 99 23.82 -37.04 2.32
N GLU A 100 23.67 -38.19 2.98
CA GLU A 100 22.53 -39.11 2.80
C GLU A 100 21.25 -38.49 3.37
N GLN A 101 21.30 -37.80 4.51
CA GLN A 101 20.16 -37.04 5.03
C GLN A 101 19.85 -35.82 4.15
N ALA A 102 20.83 -35.04 3.70
CA ALA A 102 20.64 -33.91 2.79
C ALA A 102 20.13 -34.37 1.41
N ALA A 103 20.58 -35.52 0.91
CA ALA A 103 20.04 -36.15 -0.30
C ALA A 103 18.62 -36.69 -0.09
N LEU A 104 18.26 -37.15 1.12
CA LEU A 104 16.88 -37.48 1.50
C LEU A 104 15.99 -36.23 1.65
N TYR A 105 16.56 -35.09 2.04
CA TYR A 105 15.89 -33.79 2.12
C TYR A 105 15.68 -33.14 0.75
N TRP A 106 16.49 -33.48 -0.25
CA TRP A 106 16.28 -33.04 -1.65
C TRP A 106 15.53 -34.07 -2.52
N GLN A 107 15.44 -35.34 -2.07
CA GLN A 107 14.63 -36.38 -2.73
C GLN A 107 13.29 -36.68 -2.04
N ASN A 108 13.00 -36.07 -0.87
CA ASN A 108 11.66 -36.07 -0.25
C ASN A 108 11.34 -34.69 0.35
N PRO A 109 10.76 -33.74 -0.41
CA PRO A 109 9.98 -32.68 0.21
C PRO A 109 8.84 -33.37 0.99
N GLY A 110 8.60 -33.00 2.24
CA GLY A 110 7.36 -33.40 2.92
C GLY A 110 6.19 -33.02 2.01
N GLU A 111 5.55 -34.04 1.43
CA GLU A 111 4.83 -34.02 0.14
C GLU A 111 4.15 -32.68 -0.14
N LEU A 112 4.54 -31.98 -1.21
CA LEU A 112 3.85 -30.78 -1.67
C LEU A 112 2.37 -31.15 -1.92
N VAL A 113 1.47 -30.33 -1.39
CA VAL A 113 0.05 -30.37 -1.68
C VAL A 113 -0.38 -29.05 -2.29
N MET A 114 -1.37 -29.12 -3.18
CA MET A 114 -1.98 -27.95 -3.79
C MET A 114 -3.45 -27.90 -3.40
N ALA A 115 -4.00 -26.70 -3.22
CA ALA A 115 -5.41 -26.54 -2.87
C ALA A 115 -6.33 -26.86 -4.06
N ASP A 116 -7.19 -27.88 -3.92
CA ASP A 116 -8.24 -28.23 -4.88
C ASP A 116 -9.55 -27.52 -4.52
N VAL A 117 -9.63 -26.22 -4.83
CA VAL A 117 -10.81 -25.40 -4.53
C VAL A 117 -11.07 -24.38 -5.62
N ASN A 118 -12.33 -23.94 -5.73
CA ASN A 118 -12.71 -22.87 -6.66
C ASN A 118 -12.31 -21.46 -6.17
N GLU A 119 -12.24 -21.25 -4.85
CA GLU A 119 -11.98 -19.94 -4.27
C GLU A 119 -11.01 -20.04 -3.09
N SER A 120 -11.40 -20.73 -2.01
CA SER A 120 -10.54 -20.92 -0.85
C SER A 120 -11.02 -22.03 0.09
N VAL A 121 -10.10 -22.56 0.91
CA VAL A 121 -10.36 -23.46 2.04
C VAL A 121 -9.78 -22.86 3.33
N ASN A 122 -10.47 -23.07 4.45
CA ASN A 122 -9.97 -22.61 5.74
C ASN A 122 -8.93 -23.60 6.29
N VAL A 123 -7.81 -23.06 6.78
CA VAL A 123 -6.82 -23.79 7.58
C VAL A 123 -7.19 -23.65 9.05
N ARG A 124 -7.20 -24.76 9.78
CA ARG A 124 -7.74 -24.83 11.15
C ARG A 124 -6.69 -25.20 12.19
N ALA A 125 -6.93 -24.81 13.44
CA ALA A 125 -6.01 -25.11 14.54
C ALA A 125 -5.92 -26.62 14.86
N GLU A 126 -7.03 -27.36 14.66
CA GLU A 126 -7.13 -28.80 14.93
C GLU A 126 -7.82 -29.54 13.77
N SER A 127 -7.70 -30.87 13.75
CA SER A 127 -8.26 -31.76 12.71
C SER A 127 -9.78 -31.96 12.81
N ASN A 128 -10.53 -30.87 13.00
CA ASN A 128 -12.00 -30.89 13.06
C ASN A 128 -12.63 -29.59 12.55
N GLU A 129 -13.90 -29.65 12.12
CA GLU A 129 -14.62 -28.54 11.49
C GLU A 129 -15.09 -27.43 12.45
N GLU A 130 -15.02 -27.65 13.76
CA GLU A 130 -15.45 -26.68 14.77
C GLU A 130 -14.29 -25.88 15.34
N SER A 131 -13.05 -26.30 15.07
CA SER A 131 -11.84 -25.65 15.56
C SER A 131 -11.61 -24.28 14.91
N GLU A 132 -10.87 -23.44 15.62
CA GLU A 132 -10.53 -22.08 15.20
C GLU A 132 -9.86 -22.07 13.82
N ARG A 133 -10.21 -21.05 13.02
CA ARG A 133 -9.60 -20.83 11.70
C ARG A 133 -8.33 -20.03 11.93
N VAL A 134 -7.19 -20.57 11.53
CA VAL A 134 -5.87 -19.94 11.69
C VAL A 134 -5.38 -19.30 10.40
N GLY A 135 -5.91 -19.74 9.26
CA GLY A 135 -5.64 -19.12 7.97
C GLY A 135 -6.58 -19.58 6.89
N LYS A 136 -6.26 -19.18 5.66
CA LYS A 136 -6.99 -19.51 4.46
C LYS A 136 -6.00 -19.86 3.34
N LEU A 137 -6.22 -20.98 2.68
CA LEU A 137 -5.56 -21.34 1.42
C LEU A 137 -6.49 -20.96 0.28
N TYR A 138 -5.97 -20.23 -0.70
CA TYR A 138 -6.72 -19.88 -1.91
C TYR A 138 -6.56 -20.97 -2.96
N LYS A 139 -7.35 -20.86 -4.03
CA LYS A 139 -7.21 -21.69 -5.23
C LYS A 139 -5.76 -21.64 -5.72
N ASP A 140 -5.23 -22.82 -6.07
CA ASP A 140 -3.87 -23.03 -6.61
C ASP A 140 -2.72 -22.68 -5.63
N CYS A 141 -3.00 -22.40 -4.36
CA CYS A 141 -1.94 -22.22 -3.36
C CYS A 141 -1.25 -23.56 -3.03
N GLY A 142 0.07 -23.49 -2.86
CA GLY A 142 0.90 -24.61 -2.44
C GLY A 142 1.12 -24.67 -0.92
N ALA A 143 1.29 -25.88 -0.39
CA ALA A 143 1.67 -26.11 1.00
C ALA A 143 2.52 -27.37 1.16
N TYR A 144 3.27 -27.45 2.25
CA TYR A 144 4.06 -28.63 2.61
C TYR A 144 3.37 -29.43 3.71
N ILE A 145 3.34 -30.76 3.56
CA ILE A 145 2.76 -31.64 4.58
C ILE A 145 3.68 -31.73 5.81
N ILE A 146 3.12 -31.46 6.98
CA ILE A 146 3.73 -31.72 8.28
C ILE A 146 3.25 -33.07 8.84
N GLU A 147 1.94 -33.32 8.76
CA GLU A 147 1.30 -34.51 9.35
C GLU A 147 0.12 -34.94 8.48
N TYR A 148 0.02 -36.24 8.19
CA TYR A 148 -1.04 -36.81 7.35
C TYR A 148 -1.90 -37.78 8.16
N THR A 149 -3.22 -37.65 8.03
CA THR A 149 -4.22 -38.58 8.58
C THR A 149 -5.27 -38.93 7.54
N ASP A 150 -6.15 -39.89 7.84
CA ASP A 150 -7.16 -40.39 6.90
C ASP A 150 -8.16 -39.34 6.39
N SER A 151 -8.38 -38.26 7.15
CA SER A 151 -9.38 -37.23 6.79
C SER A 151 -8.84 -35.80 6.77
N TRP A 152 -7.73 -35.56 7.47
CA TRP A 152 -7.14 -34.24 7.61
C TRP A 152 -5.63 -34.30 7.44
N THR A 153 -5.08 -33.25 6.87
CA THR A 153 -3.65 -33.07 6.68
C THR A 153 -3.23 -31.76 7.33
N LYS A 154 -2.22 -31.82 8.17
CA LYS A 154 -1.56 -30.64 8.74
C LYS A 154 -0.53 -30.14 7.75
N VAL A 155 -0.67 -28.89 7.35
CA VAL A 155 0.15 -28.25 6.32
C VAL A 155 0.79 -26.97 6.83
N GLN A 156 1.90 -26.61 6.22
CA GLN A 156 2.52 -25.29 6.33
C GLN A 156 2.56 -24.62 4.95
N SER A 157 1.99 -23.41 4.87
CA SER A 157 1.95 -22.59 3.64
C SER A 157 2.28 -21.16 4.01
N GLY A 158 3.50 -20.71 3.67
CA GLY A 158 4.04 -19.45 4.18
C GLY A 158 4.04 -19.40 5.71
N ASP A 159 3.42 -18.36 6.27
CA ASP A 159 3.26 -18.17 7.72
C ASP A 159 2.10 -18.98 8.34
N VAL A 160 1.26 -19.62 7.52
CA VAL A 160 0.10 -20.38 7.98
C VAL A 160 0.51 -21.82 8.30
N CYS A 161 0.18 -22.28 9.51
CA CYS A 161 0.34 -23.67 9.93
C CYS A 161 -0.97 -24.19 10.54
N GLY A 162 -1.51 -25.29 10.02
CA GLY A 162 -2.73 -25.90 10.57
C GLY A 162 -3.29 -27.03 9.72
N TRP A 163 -4.52 -27.45 10.03
CA TRP A 163 -5.19 -28.61 9.44
C TRP A 163 -6.16 -28.23 8.34
N VAL A 164 -6.13 -29.01 7.25
CA VAL A 164 -7.00 -28.89 6.09
C VAL A 164 -7.58 -30.26 5.77
N LYS A 165 -8.84 -30.30 5.31
CA LYS A 165 -9.49 -31.56 4.91
C LYS A 165 -8.84 -32.10 3.64
N ASN A 166 -8.61 -33.41 3.59
CA ASN A 166 -7.97 -34.04 2.44
C ASN A 166 -8.77 -33.86 1.15
N ASP A 167 -10.11 -33.76 1.24
CA ASP A 167 -11.02 -33.52 0.11
C ASP A 167 -10.76 -32.19 -0.64
N TYR A 168 -9.99 -31.27 -0.06
CA TYR A 168 -9.64 -29.97 -0.64
C TYR A 168 -8.17 -29.85 -1.02
N LEU A 169 -7.45 -30.97 -1.06
CA LEU A 169 -6.02 -31.01 -1.36
C LEU A 169 -5.75 -32.02 -2.48
N LEU A 170 -4.94 -31.61 -3.46
CA LEU A 170 -4.27 -32.53 -4.37
C LEU A 170 -2.98 -33.03 -3.72
N PHE A 171 -2.68 -34.30 -3.96
CA PHE A 171 -1.48 -34.97 -3.45
C PHE A 171 -0.69 -35.59 -4.61
N GLY A 172 0.59 -35.84 -4.39
CA GLY A 172 1.42 -36.63 -5.31
C GLY A 172 1.49 -36.02 -6.71
N ASP A 173 1.22 -36.84 -7.73
CA ASP A 173 1.40 -36.42 -9.13
C ASP A 173 0.36 -35.40 -9.59
N ASP A 174 -0.85 -35.42 -9.03
CA ASP A 174 -1.87 -34.41 -9.33
C ASP A 174 -1.46 -33.03 -8.77
N ALA A 175 -0.84 -33.01 -7.58
CA ALA A 175 -0.29 -31.79 -7.00
C ALA A 175 0.89 -31.24 -7.84
N LYS A 176 1.78 -32.11 -8.32
CA LYS A 176 2.89 -31.70 -9.19
C LYS A 176 2.41 -31.16 -10.53
N ALA A 177 1.39 -31.78 -11.12
CA ALA A 177 0.83 -31.31 -12.39
C ALA A 177 0.25 -29.90 -12.26
N LEU A 178 -0.42 -29.59 -11.15
CA LEU A 178 -0.91 -28.24 -10.88
C LEU A 178 0.23 -27.27 -10.52
N TYR A 179 1.24 -27.72 -9.77
CA TYR A 179 2.45 -26.94 -9.49
C TYR A 179 3.11 -26.46 -10.77
N ASP A 180 3.33 -27.35 -11.75
CA ASP A 180 4.02 -27.01 -13.00
C ASP A 180 3.22 -26.02 -13.87
N ASP A 181 1.89 -25.97 -13.72
CA ASP A 181 1.00 -25.05 -14.45
C ASP A 181 0.96 -23.65 -13.81
N VAL A 182 1.12 -23.57 -12.49
CA VAL A 182 0.88 -22.33 -11.71
C VAL A 182 2.19 -21.68 -11.24
N VAL A 183 3.29 -22.44 -11.16
CA VAL A 183 4.57 -21.91 -10.72
C VAL A 183 5.02 -20.74 -11.61
N THR A 184 5.36 -19.63 -10.97
CA THR A 184 5.89 -18.45 -11.65
C THR A 184 7.35 -18.29 -11.29
N LEU A 185 8.16 -17.84 -12.24
CA LEU A 185 9.53 -17.41 -11.94
C LEU A 185 9.45 -15.94 -11.49
N ARG A 186 9.82 -15.62 -10.27
CA ARG A 186 9.84 -14.24 -9.77
C ARG A 186 11.25 -13.69 -9.80
N ALA A 187 11.39 -12.50 -10.34
CA ALA A 187 12.60 -11.70 -10.35
C ALA A 187 12.49 -10.57 -9.32
N THR A 188 13.29 -10.66 -8.26
CA THR A 188 13.40 -9.62 -7.23
C THR A 188 14.63 -8.78 -7.49
N VAL A 189 14.46 -7.47 -7.64
CA VAL A 189 15.56 -6.51 -7.82
C VAL A 189 16.33 -6.36 -6.51
N THR A 190 17.66 -6.38 -6.58
CA THR A 190 18.53 -6.35 -5.40
C THR A 190 19.58 -5.24 -5.46
N GLY A 191 19.81 -4.60 -4.32
CA GLY A 191 20.91 -3.70 -4.03
C GLY A 191 20.79 -2.28 -4.59
N GLN A 192 19.99 -2.03 -5.64
CA GLN A 192 19.89 -0.72 -6.28
C GLN A 192 18.71 -0.57 -7.23
N THR A 193 18.43 0.68 -7.64
CA THR A 193 17.51 0.99 -8.73
C THR A 193 18.10 0.53 -10.08
N LEU A 194 17.34 -0.24 -10.85
CA LEU A 194 17.72 -0.71 -12.18
C LEU A 194 16.94 0.02 -13.27
N ARG A 195 17.54 0.04 -14.46
CA ARG A 195 16.89 0.51 -15.69
C ARG A 195 16.31 -0.68 -16.42
N VAL A 196 15.03 -0.60 -16.74
CA VAL A 196 14.36 -1.57 -17.61
C VAL A 196 14.62 -1.16 -19.04
N ARG A 197 15.06 -2.11 -19.87
CA ARG A 197 15.52 -1.87 -21.23
C ARG A 197 14.65 -2.55 -22.25
N GLU A 198 14.62 -2.02 -23.47
CA GLU A 198 13.84 -2.59 -24.57
C GLU A 198 14.46 -3.87 -25.17
N THR A 199 15.78 -4.06 -25.03
CA THR A 199 16.50 -5.26 -25.48
C THR A 199 17.61 -5.60 -24.47
N PRO A 200 18.13 -6.84 -24.44
CA PRO A 200 19.15 -7.30 -23.49
C PRO A 200 20.54 -6.69 -23.79
N SER A 201 20.65 -5.37 -23.66
CA SER A 201 21.88 -4.62 -23.94
C SER A 201 21.94 -3.33 -23.12
N VAL A 202 23.12 -3.00 -22.59
CA VAL A 202 23.34 -1.76 -21.81
C VAL A 202 23.21 -0.48 -22.65
N ASP A 203 23.21 -0.59 -23.97
CA ASP A 203 23.05 0.53 -24.90
C ASP A 203 21.59 0.69 -25.38
N ALA A 204 20.71 -0.25 -25.02
CA ALA A 204 19.31 -0.22 -25.41
C ALA A 204 18.54 0.94 -24.74
N PRO A 205 17.47 1.44 -25.40
CA PRO A 205 16.57 2.43 -24.80
C PRO A 205 16.05 1.99 -23.44
N CYS A 206 15.95 2.96 -22.54
CA CYS A 206 15.40 2.77 -21.20
C CYS A 206 13.87 2.97 -21.27
N LEU A 207 13.11 1.92 -20.96
CA LEU A 207 11.65 1.97 -20.86
C LEU A 207 11.23 2.61 -19.52
N GLY A 208 11.95 2.27 -18.44
CA GLY A 208 11.62 2.74 -17.10
C GLY A 208 12.71 2.45 -16.07
N MET A 209 12.40 2.73 -14.81
CA MET A 209 13.25 2.40 -13.67
C MET A 209 12.47 1.58 -12.66
N VAL A 210 13.14 0.60 -12.06
CA VAL A 210 12.60 -0.26 -11.00
C VAL A 210 13.47 -0.11 -9.76
N ALA A 211 12.83 -0.05 -8.60
CA ALA A 211 13.50 0.15 -7.32
C ALA A 211 14.06 -1.17 -6.75
N ASP A 212 14.97 -1.02 -5.80
CA ASP A 212 15.42 -2.15 -4.97
C ASP A 212 14.23 -2.77 -4.23
N GLY A 213 14.15 -4.11 -4.24
CA GLY A 213 13.05 -4.87 -3.65
C GLY A 213 11.79 -4.96 -4.53
N ASP A 214 11.74 -4.31 -5.70
CA ASP A 214 10.64 -4.54 -6.64
C ASP A 214 10.68 -5.98 -7.16
N VAL A 215 9.50 -6.59 -7.30
CA VAL A 215 9.36 -7.98 -7.75
C VAL A 215 8.51 -8.06 -9.00
N PHE A 216 9.01 -8.77 -10.01
CA PHE A 216 8.37 -8.97 -11.30
C PHE A 216 8.23 -10.45 -11.63
N GLU A 217 7.31 -10.78 -12.54
CA GLU A 217 7.28 -12.08 -13.19
C GLU A 217 8.38 -12.11 -14.26
N ALA A 218 9.29 -13.09 -14.14
CA ALA A 218 10.35 -13.34 -15.10
C ALA A 218 9.84 -14.31 -16.18
N LEU A 219 9.88 -13.86 -17.42
CA LEU A 219 9.44 -14.61 -18.59
C LEU A 219 10.50 -15.62 -19.02
N TYR A 220 11.75 -15.17 -19.10
CA TYR A 220 12.91 -15.98 -19.45
C TYR A 220 14.21 -15.25 -19.05
N GLU A 221 15.29 -16.01 -19.00
CA GLU A 221 16.64 -15.49 -18.82
C GLU A 221 17.48 -15.78 -20.06
N GLU A 222 18.18 -14.78 -20.58
CA GLU A 222 19.06 -14.92 -21.74
C GLU A 222 20.29 -14.01 -21.59
N ASP A 223 21.48 -14.55 -21.82
CA ASP A 223 22.75 -13.80 -21.88
C ASP A 223 23.01 -12.84 -20.69
N GLY A 224 22.60 -13.24 -19.48
CA GLY A 224 22.77 -12.45 -18.26
C GLY A 224 21.72 -11.34 -18.07
N TRP A 225 20.62 -11.40 -18.83
CA TRP A 225 19.46 -10.54 -18.69
C TRP A 225 18.24 -11.36 -18.30
N VAL A 226 17.35 -10.74 -17.54
CA VAL A 226 16.05 -11.29 -17.17
C VAL A 226 14.99 -10.48 -17.90
N ALA A 227 14.18 -11.15 -18.71
CA ALA A 227 13.01 -10.57 -19.35
C ALA A 227 11.84 -10.57 -18.36
N ILE A 228 11.20 -9.42 -18.17
CA ILE A 228 10.07 -9.21 -17.27
C ILE A 228 8.91 -8.56 -18.05
N ASP A 229 7.67 -8.80 -17.61
CA ASP A 229 6.55 -7.98 -18.09
C ASP A 229 6.60 -6.60 -17.41
N PHE A 230 6.82 -5.56 -18.20
CA PHE A 230 6.88 -4.18 -17.74
C PHE A 230 5.87 -3.31 -18.50
N GLU A 231 4.81 -2.89 -17.82
CA GLU A 231 3.71 -2.09 -18.40
C GLU A 231 3.02 -2.75 -19.61
N GLY A 232 3.00 -4.09 -19.68
CA GLY A 232 2.39 -4.86 -20.77
C GLY A 232 3.31 -5.04 -21.99
N ALA A 233 4.61 -4.83 -21.84
CA ALA A 233 5.63 -5.11 -22.84
C ALA A 233 6.86 -5.76 -22.19
N ASP A 234 7.58 -6.57 -22.98
CA ASP A 234 8.81 -7.22 -22.53
C ASP A 234 9.89 -6.18 -22.23
N GLY A 235 10.34 -6.16 -20.97
CA GLY A 235 11.43 -5.33 -20.50
C GLY A 235 12.60 -6.19 -20.01
N PHE A 236 13.82 -5.73 -20.21
CA PHE A 236 15.04 -6.45 -19.84
C PHE A 236 15.75 -5.75 -18.69
N ILE A 237 16.00 -6.49 -17.61
CA ILE A 237 16.79 -6.05 -16.47
C ILE A 237 18.04 -6.94 -16.35
N SER A 238 19.13 -6.39 -15.83
CA SER A 238 20.39 -7.13 -15.72
C SER A 238 20.29 -8.18 -14.62
N GLY A 239 20.54 -9.44 -14.97
CA GLY A 239 20.48 -10.57 -14.04
C GLY A 239 21.51 -10.51 -12.91
N GLU A 240 22.57 -9.71 -13.04
CA GLU A 240 23.55 -9.49 -11.96
C GLU A 240 22.92 -8.85 -10.72
N TYR A 241 21.84 -8.09 -10.89
CA TYR A 241 21.17 -7.34 -9.82
C TYR A 241 19.78 -7.87 -9.52
N VAL A 242 19.50 -9.11 -9.92
CA VAL A 242 18.18 -9.73 -9.80
C VAL A 242 18.35 -11.11 -9.19
N SER A 243 17.55 -11.40 -8.17
CA SER A 243 17.40 -12.74 -7.62
C SER A 243 16.18 -13.39 -8.24
N THR A 244 16.36 -14.48 -8.98
CA THR A 244 15.25 -15.25 -9.54
C THR A 244 14.94 -16.48 -8.70
N GLU A 245 13.66 -16.67 -8.39
CA GLU A 245 13.19 -17.81 -7.61
C GLU A 245 11.85 -18.31 -8.14
N TYR A 246 11.65 -19.63 -8.14
CA TYR A 246 10.34 -20.21 -8.41
C TYR A 246 9.43 -19.92 -7.22
N PHE A 247 8.29 -19.31 -7.52
CA PHE A 247 7.33 -18.85 -6.54
C PHE A 247 5.96 -19.43 -6.82
N ILE A 248 5.31 -19.84 -5.74
CA ILE A 248 3.90 -20.24 -5.73
C ILE A 248 3.21 -19.50 -4.61
N ASP A 249 1.98 -19.08 -4.88
CA ASP A 249 1.14 -18.45 -3.88
C ASP A 249 0.92 -19.37 -2.68
N TYR A 250 0.91 -18.76 -1.51
CA TYR A 250 0.74 -19.44 -0.23
C TYR A 250 -0.47 -18.89 0.50
N GLY A 251 -0.92 -19.64 1.51
CA GLY A 251 -2.04 -19.26 2.35
C GLY A 251 -1.77 -18.01 3.18
N GLU A 252 -2.85 -17.30 3.51
CA GLU A 252 -2.78 -16.13 4.38
C GLU A 252 -3.33 -16.46 5.77
N THR A 253 -2.71 -15.91 6.81
CA THR A 253 -3.21 -16.07 8.18
C THR A 253 -4.50 -15.28 8.37
N MET A 254 -5.38 -15.73 9.28
CA MET A 254 -6.60 -14.97 9.59
C MET A 254 -6.27 -13.57 10.11
N ALA A 255 -5.20 -13.43 10.89
CA ALA A 255 -4.72 -12.15 11.38
C ALA A 255 -4.31 -11.20 10.24
N ALA A 256 -3.62 -11.71 9.21
CA ALA A 256 -3.26 -10.91 8.03
C ALA A 256 -4.48 -10.47 7.22
N ILE A 257 -5.46 -11.37 7.03
CA ILE A 257 -6.71 -11.09 6.32
C ILE A 257 -7.49 -10.00 7.06
N GLU A 258 -7.69 -10.15 8.38
CA GLU A 258 -8.41 -9.17 9.21
C GLU A 258 -7.69 -7.81 9.22
N ALA A 259 -6.36 -7.80 9.28
CA ALA A 259 -5.57 -6.57 9.20
C ALA A 259 -5.74 -5.85 7.86
N ARG A 260 -5.71 -6.59 6.74
CA ARG A 260 -5.97 -6.05 5.39
C ARG A 260 -7.38 -5.47 5.28
N GLU A 261 -8.40 -6.23 5.68
CA GLU A 261 -9.80 -5.79 5.63
C GLU A 261 -10.04 -4.54 6.49
N LYS A 262 -9.43 -4.48 7.69
CA LYS A 262 -9.49 -3.30 8.55
C LYS A 262 -8.80 -2.10 7.89
N ALA A 263 -7.62 -2.29 7.31
CA ALA A 263 -6.90 -1.22 6.62
C ALA A 263 -7.67 -0.68 5.41
N GLU A 264 -8.28 -1.57 4.61
CA GLU A 264 -9.13 -1.20 3.48
C GLU A 264 -10.35 -0.41 3.93
N LYS A 265 -11.04 -0.89 4.99
CA LYS A 265 -12.20 -0.19 5.56
C LYS A 265 -11.82 1.19 6.10
N GLU A 266 -10.72 1.30 6.84
CA GLU A 266 -10.22 2.60 7.33
C GLU A 266 -9.85 3.53 6.17
N ALA A 267 -9.24 3.02 5.09
CA ALA A 267 -8.92 3.79 3.91
C ALA A 267 -10.19 4.28 3.18
N ALA A 268 -11.19 3.41 3.03
CA ALA A 268 -12.48 3.74 2.44
C ALA A 268 -13.23 4.80 3.28
N GLU A 269 -13.23 4.68 4.61
CA GLU A 269 -13.83 5.66 5.52
C GLU A 269 -13.10 7.01 5.45
N LYS A 270 -11.76 7.03 5.44
CA LYS A 270 -10.97 8.25 5.26
C LYS A 270 -11.24 8.90 3.89
N ALA A 271 -11.32 8.11 2.83
CA ALA A 271 -11.64 8.60 1.49
C ALA A 271 -13.07 9.19 1.44
N ALA A 272 -14.05 8.51 2.03
CA ALA A 272 -15.42 8.99 2.13
C ALA A 272 -15.52 10.27 2.96
N ALA A 273 -14.83 10.35 4.10
CA ALA A 273 -14.77 11.54 4.94
C ALA A 273 -14.13 12.74 4.22
N LYS A 274 -13.02 12.53 3.50
CA LYS A 274 -12.39 13.56 2.67
C LYS A 274 -13.32 14.03 1.55
N ALA A 275 -14.01 13.11 0.89
CA ALA A 275 -15.01 13.45 -0.14
C ALA A 275 -16.18 14.25 0.46
N ALA A 276 -16.71 13.84 1.61
CA ALA A 276 -17.76 14.56 2.31
C ALA A 276 -17.32 15.96 2.77
N ALA A 277 -16.12 16.09 3.34
CA ALA A 277 -15.54 17.38 3.74
C ALA A 277 -15.35 18.31 2.53
N SER A 278 -14.85 17.79 1.40
CA SER A 278 -14.68 18.59 0.18
C SER A 278 -16.03 19.08 -0.38
N LYS A 279 -17.06 18.23 -0.38
CA LYS A 279 -18.43 18.61 -0.78
C LYS A 279 -19.04 19.62 0.18
N ALA A 280 -18.86 19.45 1.49
CA ALA A 280 -19.33 20.40 2.49
C ALA A 280 -18.63 21.75 2.37
N ALA A 281 -17.32 21.78 2.12
CA ALA A 281 -16.56 23.01 1.85
C ALA A 281 -17.03 23.69 0.55
N ALA A 282 -17.29 22.94 -0.51
CA ALA A 282 -17.85 23.47 -1.76
C ALA A 282 -19.26 24.04 -1.55
N ALA A 283 -20.13 23.35 -0.81
CA ALA A 283 -21.47 23.81 -0.47
C ALA A 283 -21.45 25.06 0.42
N ALA A 284 -20.53 25.15 1.38
CA ALA A 284 -20.34 26.35 2.20
C ALA A 284 -19.86 27.54 1.36
N LYS A 285 -18.93 27.31 0.41
CA LYS A 285 -18.47 28.34 -0.54
C LYS A 285 -19.61 28.82 -1.46
N GLU A 286 -20.46 27.90 -1.91
CA GLU A 286 -21.65 28.18 -2.71
C GLU A 286 -22.69 28.98 -1.90
N ALA A 287 -22.95 28.61 -0.65
CA ALA A 287 -23.88 29.34 0.21
C ALA A 287 -23.38 30.77 0.53
N GLY A 288 -22.07 30.97 0.65
CA GLY A 288 -21.45 32.27 0.94
C GLY A 288 -21.40 33.26 -0.22
N ARG A 289 -21.73 32.84 -1.47
CA ARG A 289 -21.65 33.72 -2.65
C ARG A 289 -22.82 34.68 -2.78
N HIS A 290 -23.98 34.34 -2.22
CA HIS A 290 -25.16 35.19 -2.27
C HIS A 290 -25.17 36.14 -1.08
N GLN A 291 -24.92 37.42 -1.34
CA GLN A 291 -24.85 38.47 -0.33
C GLN A 291 -25.85 39.58 -0.67
N GLN A 292 -26.54 40.06 0.36
CA GLN A 292 -27.39 41.23 0.26
C GLN A 292 -26.70 42.40 0.95
N TYR A 293 -26.21 43.32 0.15
CA TYR A 293 -25.64 44.57 0.61
C TYR A 293 -26.73 45.65 0.73
N GLY A 294 -26.37 46.80 1.29
CA GLY A 294 -27.29 47.96 1.30
C GLY A 294 -27.59 48.45 -0.11
N ALA A 295 -28.85 48.83 -0.35
CA ALA A 295 -29.30 49.44 -1.58
C ALA A 295 -28.55 50.75 -1.85
N TYR A 296 -28.17 50.97 -3.10
CA TYR A 296 -27.55 52.20 -3.56
C TYR A 296 -28.63 53.11 -4.16
N ALA A 297 -28.73 54.34 -3.66
CA ALA A 297 -29.63 55.33 -4.23
C ALA A 297 -29.09 55.78 -5.60
N ALA A 298 -29.62 55.18 -6.67
CA ALA A 298 -29.27 55.45 -8.06
C ALA A 298 -30.40 56.20 -8.78
N GLU A 299 -30.03 57.04 -9.74
CA GLU A 299 -30.99 57.69 -10.63
C GLU A 299 -31.34 56.77 -11.81
N ALA A 300 -32.44 57.06 -12.53
CA ALA A 300 -32.83 56.29 -13.71
C ALA A 300 -31.73 56.24 -14.79
N ALA A 301 -30.89 57.28 -14.86
CA ALA A 301 -29.72 57.33 -15.73
C ALA A 301 -28.66 56.30 -15.34
N ASP A 302 -28.41 56.10 -14.04
CA ASP A 302 -27.43 55.11 -13.54
C ASP A 302 -27.87 53.68 -13.82
N VAL A 303 -29.17 53.39 -13.65
CA VAL A 303 -29.76 52.08 -13.98
C VAL A 303 -29.57 51.78 -15.48
N THR A 304 -29.80 52.78 -16.32
CA THR A 304 -29.65 52.66 -17.78
C THR A 304 -28.19 52.47 -18.18
N LEU A 305 -27.28 53.24 -17.57
CA LEU A 305 -25.84 53.14 -17.82
C LEU A 305 -25.29 51.77 -17.40
N LEU A 306 -25.65 51.29 -16.20
CA LEU A 306 -25.24 49.98 -15.71
C LEU A 306 -25.83 48.84 -16.56
N GLY A 307 -27.11 48.94 -16.92
CA GLY A 307 -27.76 47.95 -17.78
C GLY A 307 -27.13 47.87 -19.18
N ALA A 308 -26.76 49.01 -19.77
CA ALA A 308 -26.06 49.06 -21.06
C ALA A 308 -24.68 48.41 -20.97
N LEU A 309 -23.96 48.61 -19.87
CA LEU A 309 -22.69 47.93 -19.63
C LEU A 309 -22.87 46.41 -19.50
N ILE A 310 -23.82 45.97 -18.66
CA ILE A 310 -24.15 44.55 -18.49
C ILE A 310 -24.49 43.90 -19.84
N GLN A 311 -25.23 44.61 -20.69
CA GLN A 311 -25.55 44.12 -22.04
C GLN A 311 -24.31 43.99 -22.92
N CYS A 312 -23.35 44.90 -22.81
CA CYS A 312 -22.09 44.85 -23.57
C CYS A 312 -21.20 43.68 -23.11
N GLU A 313 -21.12 43.41 -21.80
CA GLU A 313 -20.20 42.41 -21.23
C GLU A 313 -20.82 41.01 -21.09
N ALA A 314 -22.10 40.93 -20.74
CA ALA A 314 -22.80 39.69 -20.40
C ALA A 314 -24.17 39.55 -21.09
N GLY A 315 -24.45 40.32 -22.15
CA GLY A 315 -25.76 40.31 -22.82
C GLY A 315 -26.17 39.00 -23.50
N ASN A 316 -25.24 38.04 -23.62
CA ASN A 316 -25.48 36.67 -24.10
C ASN A 316 -25.33 35.61 -22.98
N GLN A 317 -25.15 36.03 -21.72
CA GLN A 317 -25.07 35.15 -20.55
C GLN A 317 -26.44 34.96 -19.90
N SER A 318 -26.55 33.99 -18.99
CA SER A 318 -27.74 33.80 -18.15
C SER A 318 -28.04 35.05 -17.31
N TYR A 319 -29.28 35.18 -16.84
CA TYR A 319 -29.66 36.26 -15.92
C TYR A 319 -28.71 36.33 -14.71
N GLU A 320 -28.33 35.17 -14.17
CA GLU A 320 -27.36 35.06 -13.08
C GLU A 320 -25.98 35.65 -13.44
N GLY A 321 -25.48 35.37 -14.65
CA GLY A 321 -24.21 35.95 -15.14
C GLY A 321 -24.30 37.46 -15.39
N GLN A 322 -25.47 37.96 -15.78
CA GLN A 322 -25.72 39.40 -15.95
C GLN A 322 -25.72 40.14 -14.61
N VAL A 323 -26.41 39.57 -13.61
CA VAL A 323 -26.41 40.10 -12.23
C VAL A 323 -25.00 40.08 -11.65
N ALA A 324 -24.21 39.03 -11.92
CA ALA A 324 -22.83 38.91 -11.44
C ALA A 324 -21.91 40.03 -11.94
N VAL A 325 -22.02 40.41 -13.21
CA VAL A 325 -21.26 41.56 -13.76
C VAL A 325 -21.72 42.87 -13.11
N GLY A 326 -23.02 43.06 -12.93
CA GLY A 326 -23.56 44.22 -12.20
C GLY A 326 -23.06 44.28 -10.75
N ALA A 327 -23.04 43.15 -10.06
CA ALA A 327 -22.56 43.02 -8.69
C ALA A 327 -21.07 43.36 -8.57
N VAL A 328 -20.22 42.99 -9.55
CA VAL A 328 -18.80 43.40 -9.57
C VAL A 328 -18.66 44.93 -9.63
N VAL A 329 -19.44 45.60 -10.48
CA VAL A 329 -19.43 47.07 -10.57
C VAL A 329 -19.82 47.66 -9.21
N MET A 330 -20.86 47.15 -8.57
CA MET A 330 -21.30 47.65 -7.26
C MET A 330 -20.33 47.32 -6.14
N ASN A 331 -19.66 46.17 -6.18
CA ASN A 331 -18.59 45.81 -5.24
C ASN A 331 -17.40 46.78 -5.35
N ARG A 332 -17.07 47.23 -6.57
CA ARG A 332 -16.07 48.28 -6.78
C ARG A 332 -16.52 49.63 -6.24
N VAL A 333 -17.75 50.06 -6.53
CA VAL A 333 -18.30 51.32 -6.01
C VAL A 333 -18.26 51.37 -4.47
N ARG A 334 -18.47 50.22 -3.82
CA ARG A 334 -18.40 50.08 -2.36
C ARG A 334 -16.97 49.95 -1.81
N SER A 335 -15.99 49.65 -2.65
CA SER A 335 -14.61 49.44 -2.23
C SER A 335 -13.80 50.74 -2.29
N ALA A 336 -13.01 51.01 -1.26
CA ALA A 336 -12.17 52.20 -1.19
C ALA A 336 -11.04 52.24 -2.25
N ALA A 337 -10.77 51.10 -2.90
CA ALA A 337 -9.73 50.99 -3.92
C ALA A 337 -10.17 51.50 -5.31
N TYR A 338 -11.46 51.80 -5.50
CA TYR A 338 -12.03 52.20 -6.78
C TYR A 338 -12.81 53.51 -6.65
N PRO A 339 -13.16 54.17 -7.78
CA PRO A 339 -14.04 55.32 -7.75
C PRO A 339 -15.38 54.99 -7.06
N SER A 340 -15.89 55.91 -6.25
CA SER A 340 -17.12 55.72 -5.46
C SER A 340 -18.41 56.01 -6.23
N THR A 341 -18.36 56.12 -7.56
CA THR A 341 -19.51 56.39 -8.43
C THR A 341 -19.59 55.36 -9.55
N ILE A 342 -20.81 55.01 -9.96
CA ILE A 342 -21.05 54.05 -11.04
C ILE A 342 -20.34 54.52 -12.32
N TYR A 343 -20.52 55.78 -12.69
CA TYR A 343 -19.82 56.38 -13.83
C TYR A 343 -18.29 56.25 -13.71
N GLY A 344 -17.72 56.60 -12.55
CA GLY A 344 -16.28 56.53 -12.33
C GLY A 344 -15.72 55.10 -12.46
N VAL A 345 -16.46 54.09 -11.98
CA VAL A 345 -16.05 52.68 -12.11
C VAL A 345 -16.14 52.19 -13.55
N ILE A 346 -17.22 52.55 -14.26
CA ILE A 346 -17.46 52.10 -15.64
C ILE A 346 -16.45 52.69 -16.61
N TYR A 347 -16.09 53.97 -16.46
CA TYR A 347 -15.16 54.67 -17.35
C TYR A 347 -13.70 54.66 -16.83
N ALA A 348 -13.40 53.91 -15.77
CA ALA A 348 -12.03 53.69 -15.33
C ALA A 348 -11.22 52.92 -16.39
N SER A 349 -9.94 53.28 -16.55
CA SER A 349 -9.07 52.66 -17.54
C SER A 349 -8.88 51.15 -17.30
N GLY A 350 -9.02 50.35 -18.36
CA GLY A 350 -8.53 48.96 -18.40
C GLY A 350 -9.49 47.84 -18.00
N GLN A 351 -10.68 48.11 -17.43
CA GLN A 351 -11.62 47.03 -17.04
C GLN A 351 -12.83 46.84 -17.96
N PHE A 352 -13.44 47.93 -18.45
CA PHE A 352 -14.66 47.89 -19.26
C PHE A 352 -14.40 48.52 -20.63
N THR A 353 -13.62 47.81 -21.47
CA THR A 353 -13.24 48.25 -22.83
C THR A 353 -14.41 48.75 -23.70
N PRO A 354 -15.65 48.22 -23.60
CA PRO A 354 -16.82 48.74 -24.28
C PRO A 354 -17.24 50.17 -23.87
N ALA A 355 -16.96 50.62 -22.64
CA ALA A 355 -17.29 51.97 -22.18
C ALA A 355 -16.38 53.02 -22.83
N GLY A 356 -15.06 52.79 -22.85
CA GLY A 356 -14.09 53.67 -23.50
C GLY A 356 -14.16 53.70 -25.03
N SER A 357 -14.81 52.70 -25.65
CA SER A 357 -14.98 52.59 -27.11
C SER A 357 -16.34 53.10 -27.63
N GLY A 358 -17.14 53.74 -26.77
CA GLY A 358 -18.46 54.30 -27.12
C GLY A 358 -19.51 53.25 -27.50
N LYS A 359 -19.30 51.98 -27.14
CA LYS A 359 -20.29 50.90 -27.36
C LYS A 359 -21.43 51.00 -26.36
N VAL A 360 -21.13 51.40 -25.12
CA VAL A 360 -22.15 51.62 -24.08
C VAL A 360 -23.12 52.71 -24.52
N ASP A 361 -22.63 53.87 -24.98
CA ASP A 361 -23.47 54.98 -25.45
C ASP A 361 -24.36 54.58 -26.64
N ARG A 362 -23.81 53.81 -27.59
CA ARG A 362 -24.59 53.25 -28.71
C ARG A 362 -25.66 52.28 -28.25
N THR A 363 -25.39 51.49 -27.20
CA THR A 363 -26.35 50.55 -26.63
C THR A 363 -27.48 51.29 -25.90
N ILE A 364 -27.17 52.39 -25.21
CA ILE A 364 -28.16 53.28 -24.60
C ILE A 364 -29.07 53.88 -25.69
N ALA A 365 -28.48 54.41 -26.78
CA ALA A 365 -29.24 54.98 -27.88
C ALA A 365 -30.11 53.96 -28.64
N ALA A 366 -29.66 52.70 -28.74
CA ALA A 366 -30.41 51.62 -29.37
C ALA A 366 -31.51 51.00 -28.48
N GLY A 367 -31.49 51.30 -27.17
CA GLY A 367 -32.37 50.69 -26.17
C GLY A 367 -31.74 49.46 -25.51
N VAL A 368 -31.67 49.49 -24.17
CA VAL A 368 -31.14 48.40 -23.36
C VAL A 368 -32.18 47.29 -23.22
N LYS A 369 -31.75 46.03 -23.32
CA LYS A 369 -32.62 44.86 -23.14
C LYS A 369 -33.25 44.88 -21.73
N PRO A 370 -34.56 44.55 -21.59
CA PRO A 370 -35.24 44.53 -20.29
C PRO A 370 -34.56 43.65 -19.24
N GLN A 371 -34.03 42.49 -19.64
CA GLN A 371 -33.31 41.57 -18.75
C GLN A 371 -32.05 42.19 -18.14
N CYS A 372 -31.32 43.02 -18.90
CA CYS A 372 -30.10 43.68 -18.43
C CYS A 372 -30.44 44.86 -17.49
N LEU A 373 -31.55 45.57 -17.74
CA LEU A 373 -32.07 46.58 -16.80
C LEU A 373 -32.52 45.94 -15.49
N GLN A 374 -33.19 44.79 -15.54
CA GLN A 374 -33.59 44.04 -14.35
C GLN A 374 -32.37 43.57 -13.55
N ALA A 375 -31.32 43.07 -14.23
CA ALA A 375 -30.08 42.67 -13.58
C ALA A 375 -29.34 43.86 -12.95
N ALA A 376 -29.32 45.02 -13.63
CA ALA A 376 -28.76 46.26 -13.09
C ALA A 376 -29.51 46.70 -11.82
N GLN A 377 -30.84 46.68 -11.84
CA GLN A 377 -31.66 47.01 -10.67
C GLN A 377 -31.37 46.07 -9.51
N ALA A 378 -31.29 44.76 -9.74
CA ALA A 378 -30.98 43.79 -8.69
C ALA A 378 -29.62 44.06 -8.02
N ALA A 379 -28.58 44.40 -8.80
CA ALA A 379 -27.27 44.75 -8.26
C ALA A 379 -27.29 46.06 -7.45
N LEU A 380 -28.05 47.06 -7.91
CA LEU A 380 -28.25 48.35 -7.23
C LEU A 380 -29.02 48.20 -5.92
N ASP A 381 -30.03 47.32 -5.91
CA ASP A 381 -30.82 46.98 -4.72
C ASP A 381 -29.99 46.29 -3.63
N GLY A 382 -28.78 45.84 -3.96
CA GLY A 382 -27.84 45.26 -3.01
C GLY A 382 -27.41 43.84 -3.32
N TYR A 383 -28.06 43.16 -4.26
CA TYR A 383 -27.87 41.72 -4.44
C TYR A 383 -26.57 41.40 -5.19
N SER A 384 -25.75 40.52 -4.61
CA SER A 384 -24.55 39.97 -5.22
C SER A 384 -24.60 38.45 -5.14
N ASN A 385 -24.36 37.78 -6.26
CA ASN A 385 -24.20 36.32 -6.37
C ASN A 385 -22.73 35.90 -6.58
N VAL A 386 -21.81 36.85 -6.39
CA VAL A 386 -20.36 36.67 -6.49
C VAL A 386 -19.65 37.14 -5.22
N GLY A 387 -20.37 37.24 -4.11
CA GLY A 387 -19.86 37.74 -2.83
C GLY A 387 -19.25 39.13 -2.97
N SER A 388 -17.97 39.25 -2.61
CA SER A 388 -17.17 40.48 -2.68
C SER A 388 -16.25 40.56 -3.90
N ALA A 389 -16.43 39.69 -4.91
CA ALA A 389 -15.58 39.69 -6.11
C ALA A 389 -15.60 41.07 -6.79
N THR A 390 -14.43 41.54 -7.20
CA THR A 390 -14.26 42.85 -7.85
C THR A 390 -13.73 42.71 -9.27
N HIS A 391 -13.41 41.51 -9.73
CA HIS A 391 -12.94 41.26 -11.08
C HIS A 391 -13.72 40.11 -11.70
N PHE A 392 -13.78 40.12 -13.04
CA PHE A 392 -14.23 38.98 -13.81
C PHE A 392 -13.49 38.91 -15.14
N ARG A 393 -13.46 37.71 -15.72
CA ARG A 393 -12.95 37.46 -17.06
C ARG A 393 -13.65 36.24 -17.66
N ARG A 394 -13.36 35.93 -18.92
CA ARG A 394 -13.79 34.68 -19.54
C ARG A 394 -13.26 33.47 -18.75
N SER A 395 -14.13 32.51 -18.48
CA SER A 395 -13.77 31.27 -17.78
C SER A 395 -12.64 30.53 -18.50
N GLY A 396 -11.74 29.97 -17.71
CA GLY A 396 -10.49 29.35 -18.15
C GLY A 396 -9.74 28.86 -16.91
N ASN A 397 -8.40 28.91 -16.93
CA ASN A 397 -7.58 28.40 -15.82
C ASN A 397 -7.44 29.41 -14.65
N HIS A 398 -8.52 30.09 -14.25
CA HIS A 398 -8.50 30.97 -13.06
C HIS A 398 -9.33 30.35 -11.95
N ASP A 399 -8.84 30.49 -10.72
CA ASP A 399 -9.62 30.17 -9.54
C ASP A 399 -10.63 31.28 -9.25
N GLY A 400 -11.89 30.92 -9.02
CA GLY A 400 -12.94 31.90 -8.73
C GLY A 400 -14.32 31.27 -8.77
N ILE A 401 -15.34 32.12 -8.66
CA ILE A 401 -16.74 31.72 -8.82
C ILE A 401 -17.03 31.70 -10.32
N VAL A 402 -17.47 30.57 -10.87
CA VAL A 402 -17.77 30.45 -12.31
C VAL A 402 -19.27 30.55 -12.51
N ILE A 403 -19.72 31.55 -13.27
CA ILE A 403 -21.13 31.74 -13.63
C ILE A 403 -21.21 31.96 -15.14
N GLY A 404 -21.86 31.02 -15.84
CA GLY A 404 -21.89 31.00 -17.30
C GLY A 404 -20.48 30.89 -17.88
N ALA A 405 -20.15 31.77 -18.83
CA ALA A 405 -18.83 31.80 -19.46
C ALA A 405 -17.81 32.70 -18.72
N HIS A 406 -18.11 33.15 -17.50
CA HIS A 406 -17.25 34.05 -16.73
C HIS A 406 -16.77 33.43 -15.41
N VAL A 407 -15.57 33.82 -14.99
CA VAL A 407 -15.02 33.56 -13.66
C VAL A 407 -14.83 34.88 -12.92
N PHE A 408 -15.23 34.91 -11.65
CA PHE A 408 -15.28 36.09 -10.77
C PHE A 408 -14.37 35.89 -9.54
N TRP A 409 -13.59 36.90 -9.16
CA TRP A 409 -12.69 36.87 -7.99
C TRP A 409 -12.51 38.22 -7.30
#